data_AF-A0A934ZBX4-F1
#
_entry.id   AF-A0A934ZBX4-F1
#
_cell.length_a   1.000
_cell.length_b   1.000
_cell.length_c   1.000
_cell.angle_alpha   90.00
_cell.angle_beta   90.00
_cell.angle_gamma   90.00
#
_symmetry.space_group_name_H-M   'P 1'
#
loop_
_entity.id
_entity.type
_entity.pdbx_description
1 polymer ?
#
loop_
_entity_poly.entity_id
_entity_poly.type
_entity_poly.pdbx_seq_one_letter_code
_entity_poly.pdbx_strand_id
1 'polypeptide(L)'
;MGAGVICRGSVGACDLAETCNGTTTACPTDNRVGAGVICRGSVGACDLAETCNRFDDLCPANGPRVSAGTICRGAVGACDLAETCNGTTTLCPATGPRVGAGVICRGSSGACDLAETCNGTTTLCPADGRVGAGVICRGSVGACDLAETCNGSVTACPADNRVGSGVICRSSTGACDLAETCNGSVTACPTDNRVGAGVICRGSVGACDLAETCNGTATVCPTNSARVGAGVICRGAVGACDLAEICNGSVTVCPTDGRVGSGVVCRSSTGACDLAETCNGSTTLCPADSARVGSGTICRSSSGACDLAETCNGSTTLCPADGARVGAGVTCRSSVGACDLAETCNGSATLCPTDNRVGSGVTCRGSVGACDLAETCNGTVTVCPTDGRVGSGTICRSSVGACDLAETCNGSATLCPANGRVSAGTICRGSVGACDLAETCNGSATLCPADSARVGSGTICRSSSGACDLAETCNGSTTLCPADSARVGAGVTCRSSVGACDLTETCNGSATVCPTDNRVRAWAPG
;
A
#
# COMPACT_ATOMS: atom_id res chain seq x y z
N MET A 1 -105.05 118.48 -100.09
CA MET A 1 -104.51 118.25 -98.73
C MET A 1 -102.99 118.36 -98.82
N GLY A 2 -102.30 118.96 -97.83
CA GLY A 2 -100.83 119.14 -97.85
C GLY A 2 -100.04 117.86 -97.53
N ALA A 3 -98.79 117.77 -97.99
CA ALA A 3 -97.90 116.63 -97.74
C ALA A 3 -97.56 116.46 -96.24
N GLY A 4 -97.41 115.20 -95.78
CA GLY A 4 -96.98 114.86 -94.41
C GLY A 4 -98.09 114.46 -93.42
N VAL A 5 -99.35 114.50 -93.85
CA VAL A 5 -100.48 114.06 -93.01
C VAL A 5 -100.59 112.53 -93.04
N ILE A 6 -100.67 111.89 -91.86
CA ILE A 6 -100.88 110.44 -91.73
C ILE A 6 -102.21 110.09 -92.38
N CYS A 7 -102.14 109.16 -93.31
CA CYS A 7 -103.31 108.67 -94.02
C CYS A 7 -103.67 107.23 -93.63
N ARG A 8 -102.76 106.51 -92.95
CA ARG A 8 -103.03 105.26 -92.21
C ARG A 8 -102.10 105.14 -91.00
N GLY A 9 -102.66 104.84 -89.81
CA GLY A 9 -101.88 104.63 -88.58
C GLY A 9 -101.52 103.16 -88.38
N SER A 10 -100.40 102.91 -87.69
CA SER A 10 -99.91 101.54 -87.41
C SER A 10 -100.85 100.76 -86.49
N VAL A 11 -101.10 99.48 -86.80
CA VAL A 11 -102.04 98.59 -86.10
C VAL A 11 -101.40 97.75 -84.98
N GLY A 12 -100.06 97.65 -84.94
CA GLY A 12 -99.36 96.88 -83.90
C GLY A 12 -97.84 97.06 -83.88
N ALA A 13 -97.17 96.34 -82.97
CA ALA A 13 -95.72 96.43 -82.75
C ALA A 13 -94.88 96.02 -83.98
N CYS A 14 -95.50 95.36 -84.98
CA CYS A 14 -94.87 94.95 -86.22
C CYS A 14 -95.39 95.71 -87.45
N ASP A 15 -96.09 96.84 -87.29
CA ASP A 15 -96.65 97.66 -88.37
C ASP A 15 -96.14 99.11 -88.36
N LEU A 16 -95.98 99.75 -89.53
CA LEU A 16 -95.57 101.16 -89.65
C LEU A 16 -96.76 102.04 -90.10
N ALA A 17 -96.75 103.32 -89.72
CA ALA A 17 -97.77 104.27 -90.16
C ALA A 17 -97.40 104.95 -91.50
N GLU A 18 -98.33 105.06 -92.45
CA GLU A 18 -98.14 105.72 -93.75
C GLU A 18 -98.65 107.18 -93.80
N THR A 19 -97.92 108.04 -94.52
CA THR A 19 -98.20 109.47 -94.67
C THR A 19 -98.36 109.89 -96.14
N CYS A 20 -99.25 110.85 -96.40
CA CYS A 20 -99.53 111.38 -97.75
C CYS A 20 -98.34 112.17 -98.32
N ASN A 21 -97.98 111.92 -99.59
CA ASN A 21 -96.87 112.61 -100.27
C ASN A 21 -97.23 113.97 -100.92
N GLY A 22 -98.51 114.36 -100.93
CA GLY A 22 -98.99 115.64 -101.46
C GLY A 22 -99.13 115.75 -102.99
N THR A 23 -98.89 114.67 -103.75
CA THR A 23 -98.96 114.67 -105.24
C THR A 23 -100.14 113.87 -105.81
N THR A 24 -100.73 112.97 -105.01
CA THR A 24 -101.89 112.15 -105.37
C THR A 24 -102.93 112.17 -104.26
N THR A 25 -104.19 111.90 -104.59
CA THR A 25 -105.30 111.86 -103.62
C THR A 25 -105.42 110.53 -102.85
N ALA A 26 -104.56 109.54 -103.11
CA ALA A 26 -104.54 108.23 -102.45
C ALA A 26 -103.33 108.05 -101.50
N CYS A 27 -103.54 107.30 -100.41
CA CYS A 27 -102.51 106.94 -99.41
C CYS A 27 -101.61 105.79 -99.90
N PRO A 28 -100.31 105.74 -99.54
CA PRO A 28 -99.42 104.62 -99.86
C PRO A 28 -99.89 103.26 -99.30
N THR A 29 -99.35 102.17 -99.85
CA THR A 29 -99.64 100.80 -99.37
C THR A 29 -99.01 100.54 -97.99
N ASP A 30 -99.72 99.74 -97.19
CA ASP A 30 -99.36 99.26 -95.84
C ASP A 30 -97.94 98.67 -95.76
N ASN A 31 -97.13 99.11 -94.80
CA ASN A 31 -95.73 98.72 -94.65
C ASN A 31 -95.44 98.18 -93.24
N ARG A 32 -94.75 97.02 -93.15
CA ARG A 32 -94.51 96.30 -91.88
C ARG A 32 -93.06 96.29 -91.45
N VAL A 33 -92.84 96.15 -90.15
CA VAL A 33 -91.51 96.07 -89.51
C VAL A 33 -90.75 94.86 -90.05
N GLY A 34 -89.44 95.00 -90.27
CA GLY A 34 -88.59 93.95 -90.82
C GLY A 34 -88.60 92.65 -90.01
N ALA A 35 -88.45 91.51 -90.71
CA ALA A 35 -88.35 90.21 -90.06
C ALA A 35 -87.14 90.15 -89.11
N GLY A 36 -87.31 89.53 -87.93
CA GLY A 36 -86.24 89.36 -86.94
C GLY A 36 -86.10 90.50 -85.92
N VAL A 37 -86.88 91.57 -86.04
CA VAL A 37 -86.95 92.62 -85.01
C VAL A 37 -87.71 92.08 -83.80
N ILE A 38 -87.10 92.10 -82.62
CA ILE A 38 -87.71 91.64 -81.37
C ILE A 38 -88.93 92.50 -81.07
N CYS A 39 -90.09 91.86 -81.00
CA CYS A 39 -91.33 92.49 -80.59
C CYS A 39 -91.73 92.09 -79.17
N ARG A 40 -91.11 91.06 -78.57
CA ARG A 40 -91.18 90.72 -77.14
C ARG A 40 -89.91 89.98 -76.68
N GLY A 41 -89.36 90.38 -75.53
CA GLY A 41 -88.13 89.80 -74.97
C GLY A 41 -88.37 88.52 -74.17
N SER A 42 -87.36 87.65 -74.06
CA SER A 42 -87.40 86.40 -73.29
C SER A 42 -87.60 86.62 -71.79
N VAL A 43 -88.45 85.80 -71.14
CA VAL A 43 -88.78 85.85 -69.71
C VAL A 43 -88.14 84.69 -68.94
N GLY A 44 -86.81 84.63 -68.92
CA GLY A 44 -86.02 83.67 -68.14
C GLY A 44 -85.04 82.84 -68.96
N ALA A 45 -84.20 82.06 -68.28
CA ALA A 45 -83.12 81.28 -68.91
C ALA A 45 -83.62 80.13 -69.82
N CYS A 46 -84.91 79.78 -69.76
CA CYS A 46 -85.51 78.74 -70.60
C CYS A 46 -86.54 79.30 -71.62
N ASP A 47 -86.47 80.59 -71.94
CA ASP A 47 -87.38 81.28 -72.87
C ASP A 47 -86.63 81.94 -74.03
N LEU A 48 -87.23 81.93 -75.24
CA LEU A 48 -86.67 82.60 -76.42
C LEU A 48 -87.50 83.86 -76.75
N ALA A 49 -86.83 84.94 -77.16
CA ALA A 49 -87.49 86.20 -77.53
C ALA A 49 -88.31 86.06 -78.84
N GLU A 50 -89.47 86.71 -78.91
CA GLU A 50 -90.32 86.74 -80.11
C GLU A 50 -89.97 87.90 -81.05
N THR A 51 -89.97 87.62 -82.35
CA THR A 51 -89.60 88.58 -83.40
C THR A 51 -90.69 88.74 -84.45
N CYS A 52 -90.84 89.95 -85.01
CA CYS A 52 -91.71 90.22 -86.16
C CYS A 52 -91.32 89.34 -87.36
N ASN A 53 -92.30 88.91 -88.15
CA ASN A 53 -92.08 88.06 -89.33
C ASN A 53 -92.23 88.81 -90.65
N ARG A 54 -92.48 90.13 -90.62
CA ARG A 54 -92.71 91.02 -91.77
C ARG A 54 -94.05 90.83 -92.50
N PHE A 55 -94.89 89.92 -92.03
CA PHE A 55 -96.21 89.64 -92.62
C PHE A 55 -97.36 90.07 -91.71
N ASP A 56 -97.20 89.95 -90.39
CA ASP A 56 -98.23 90.27 -89.39
C ASP A 56 -97.97 91.62 -88.71
N ASP A 57 -99.03 92.36 -88.38
CA ASP A 57 -98.98 93.67 -87.70
C ASP A 57 -98.66 93.49 -86.21
N LEU A 58 -98.96 92.31 -85.68
CA LEU A 58 -98.84 91.96 -84.28
C LEU A 58 -97.65 91.03 -84.04
N CYS A 59 -97.04 91.17 -82.87
CA CYS A 59 -96.01 90.23 -82.42
C CYS A 59 -96.60 88.82 -82.31
N PRO A 60 -95.91 87.77 -82.79
CA PRO A 60 -96.39 86.39 -82.64
C PRO A 60 -96.73 86.08 -81.18
N ALA A 61 -97.82 85.35 -80.96
CA ALA A 61 -98.17 84.89 -79.63
C ALA A 61 -97.14 83.87 -79.14
N ASN A 62 -96.48 84.17 -78.00
CA ASN A 62 -95.52 83.37 -77.22
C ASN A 62 -94.59 82.42 -78.03
N GLY A 63 -93.31 82.77 -78.07
CA GLY A 63 -92.25 82.07 -78.79
C GLY A 63 -91.89 80.69 -78.23
N PRO A 64 -91.04 79.94 -78.96
CA PRO A 64 -90.60 78.61 -78.56
C PRO A 64 -89.81 78.61 -77.24
N ARG A 65 -89.97 77.57 -76.42
CA ARG A 65 -89.14 77.33 -75.22
C ARG A 65 -87.77 76.78 -75.60
N VAL A 66 -86.77 76.98 -74.74
CA VAL A 66 -85.49 76.27 -74.84
C VAL A 66 -85.72 74.76 -74.69
N SER A 67 -85.04 73.94 -75.51
CA SER A 67 -85.22 72.49 -75.57
C SER A 67 -84.97 71.79 -74.23
N ALA A 68 -85.72 70.71 -73.97
CA ALA A 68 -85.52 69.88 -72.79
C ALA A 68 -84.09 69.31 -72.74
N GLY A 69 -83.47 69.30 -71.55
CA GLY A 69 -82.09 68.84 -71.36
C GLY A 69 -81.03 69.92 -71.54
N THR A 70 -81.40 71.13 -71.98
CA THR A 70 -80.46 72.26 -72.05
C THR A 70 -80.13 72.74 -70.65
N ILE A 71 -78.84 72.79 -70.28
CA ILE A 71 -78.40 73.25 -68.96
C ILE A 71 -78.76 74.73 -68.79
N CYS A 72 -79.59 75.02 -67.79
CA CYS A 72 -79.94 76.38 -67.41
C CYS A 72 -79.22 76.84 -66.15
N ARG A 73 -78.65 75.90 -65.37
CA ARG A 73 -77.70 76.18 -64.28
C ARG A 73 -76.71 75.02 -64.16
N GLY A 74 -75.41 75.34 -64.10
CA GLY A 74 -74.36 74.33 -63.94
C GLY A 74 -74.30 73.75 -62.53
N ALA A 75 -73.88 72.50 -62.42
CA ALA A 75 -73.65 71.85 -61.13
C ALA A 75 -72.63 72.63 -60.28
N VAL A 76 -72.90 72.76 -58.98
CA VAL A 76 -72.03 73.45 -58.01
C VAL A 76 -71.44 72.45 -57.02
N GLY A 77 -70.29 71.87 -57.40
CA GLY A 77 -69.55 70.91 -56.58
C GLY A 77 -69.73 69.45 -57.01
N ALA A 78 -68.95 68.56 -56.41
CA ALA A 78 -68.87 67.16 -56.83
C ALA A 78 -70.12 66.31 -56.48
N CYS A 79 -71.02 66.81 -55.63
CA CYS A 79 -72.26 66.13 -55.23
C CYS A 79 -73.54 66.79 -55.80
N ASP A 80 -73.38 67.64 -56.82
CA ASP A 80 -74.49 68.35 -57.47
C ASP A 80 -74.63 67.92 -58.94
N LEU A 81 -75.87 67.90 -59.45
CA LEU A 81 -76.15 67.66 -60.85
C LEU A 81 -76.73 68.94 -61.46
N ALA A 82 -76.34 69.24 -62.70
CA ALA A 82 -76.75 70.46 -63.39
C ALA A 82 -78.28 70.50 -63.61
N GLU A 83 -78.91 71.65 -63.39
CA GLU A 83 -80.30 71.88 -63.73
C GLU A 83 -80.49 72.12 -65.22
N THR A 84 -81.44 71.39 -65.79
CA THR A 84 -81.79 71.49 -67.20
C THR A 84 -83.21 72.01 -67.39
N CYS A 85 -83.43 72.79 -68.45
CA CYS A 85 -84.77 73.15 -68.90
C CYS A 85 -85.57 71.86 -69.18
N ASN A 86 -86.85 71.85 -68.83
CA ASN A 86 -87.75 70.72 -69.10
C ASN A 86 -88.49 70.83 -70.45
N GLY A 87 -88.20 71.89 -71.23
CA GLY A 87 -88.85 72.16 -72.52
C GLY A 87 -90.25 72.78 -72.43
N THR A 88 -90.77 73.07 -71.24
CA THR A 88 -92.15 73.58 -71.03
C THR A 88 -92.20 74.88 -70.22
N THR A 89 -91.30 75.05 -69.24
CA THR A 89 -91.24 76.25 -68.38
C THR A 89 -90.22 77.26 -68.88
N THR A 90 -90.47 78.55 -68.64
CA THR A 90 -89.54 79.65 -68.98
C THR A 90 -88.42 79.85 -67.95
N LEU A 91 -88.64 79.35 -66.73
CA LEU A 91 -87.68 79.42 -65.62
C LEU A 91 -86.93 78.10 -65.46
N CYS A 92 -85.65 78.23 -65.07
CA CYS A 92 -84.83 77.10 -64.64
C CYS A 92 -85.37 76.55 -63.29
N PRO A 93 -85.38 75.23 -63.07
CA PRO A 93 -85.77 74.66 -61.79
C PRO A 93 -85.02 75.31 -60.62
N ALA A 94 -85.72 75.55 -59.51
CA ALA A 94 -85.15 76.26 -58.36
C ALA A 94 -84.09 75.43 -57.61
N THR A 95 -84.18 74.09 -57.69
CA THR A 95 -83.24 73.16 -57.07
C THR A 95 -83.01 71.94 -57.96
N GLY A 96 -81.76 71.67 -58.33
CA GLY A 96 -81.37 70.49 -59.09
C GLY A 96 -81.30 69.18 -58.30
N PRO A 97 -81.24 68.04 -59.01
CA PRO A 97 -81.07 66.75 -58.38
C PRO A 97 -79.68 66.63 -57.73
N ARG A 98 -79.61 65.99 -56.56
CA ARG A 98 -78.33 65.71 -55.88
C ARG A 98 -77.76 64.38 -56.35
N VAL A 99 -76.43 64.24 -56.29
CA VAL A 99 -75.80 62.93 -56.42
C VAL A 99 -76.25 62.05 -55.24
N GLY A 100 -76.62 60.80 -55.52
CA GLY A 100 -77.18 59.87 -54.53
C GLY A 100 -76.25 59.58 -53.34
N ALA A 101 -76.85 59.22 -52.20
CA ALA A 101 -76.08 58.88 -51.01
C ALA A 101 -75.18 57.64 -51.24
N GLY A 102 -73.94 57.69 -50.76
CA GLY A 102 -72.97 56.60 -50.89
C GLY A 102 -72.15 56.62 -52.18
N VAL A 103 -72.42 57.54 -53.12
CA VAL A 103 -71.57 57.74 -54.30
C VAL A 103 -70.28 58.45 -53.89
N ILE A 104 -69.14 57.88 -54.25
CA ILE A 104 -67.81 58.43 -53.94
C ILE A 104 -67.63 59.75 -54.71
N CYS A 105 -67.47 60.84 -53.96
CA CYS A 105 -67.16 62.16 -54.52
C CYS A 105 -65.68 62.51 -54.42
N ARG A 106 -64.94 61.81 -53.55
CA ARG A 106 -63.48 61.80 -53.49
C ARG A 106 -62.99 60.39 -53.14
N GLY A 107 -62.14 59.83 -53.99
CA GLY A 107 -61.54 58.52 -53.74
C GLY A 107 -60.43 58.61 -52.68
N SER A 108 -60.24 57.51 -51.95
CA SER A 108 -59.12 57.37 -51.01
C SER A 108 -57.77 57.53 -51.72
N SER A 109 -56.90 58.37 -51.16
CA SER A 109 -55.57 58.73 -51.67
C SER A 109 -54.41 57.99 -50.97
N GLY A 110 -54.72 56.90 -50.26
CA GLY A 110 -53.73 56.05 -49.59
C GLY A 110 -54.37 55.14 -48.54
N ALA A 111 -53.60 54.20 -47.99
CA ALA A 111 -54.13 53.22 -47.04
C ALA A 111 -54.64 53.81 -45.71
N CYS A 112 -54.34 55.09 -45.42
CA CYS A 112 -54.83 55.83 -44.25
C CYS A 112 -55.88 56.90 -44.59
N ASP A 113 -56.47 56.84 -45.78
CA ASP A 113 -57.46 57.81 -46.25
C ASP A 113 -58.84 57.17 -46.43
N LEU A 114 -59.88 57.84 -45.96
CA LEU A 114 -61.25 57.40 -46.19
C LEU A 114 -61.71 57.90 -47.57
N ALA A 115 -62.57 57.14 -48.24
CA ALA A 115 -63.25 57.66 -49.42
C ALA A 115 -64.47 58.47 -48.96
N GLU A 116 -64.56 59.74 -49.35
CA GLU A 116 -65.74 60.56 -49.06
C GLU A 116 -66.86 60.26 -50.04
N THR A 117 -68.04 60.08 -49.48
CA THR A 117 -69.25 59.81 -50.23
C THR A 117 -70.24 60.95 -50.07
N CYS A 118 -70.99 61.24 -51.14
CA CYS A 118 -72.11 62.16 -51.07
C CYS A 118 -73.13 61.62 -50.06
N ASN A 119 -73.74 62.52 -49.29
CA ASN A 119 -74.80 62.17 -48.33
C ASN A 119 -76.21 62.24 -48.94
N GLY A 120 -76.32 62.53 -50.24
CA GLY A 120 -77.59 62.67 -50.95
C GLY A 120 -78.34 63.99 -50.72
N THR A 121 -77.80 64.92 -49.91
CA THR A 121 -78.50 66.18 -49.54
C THR A 121 -77.66 67.44 -49.81
N THR A 122 -76.34 67.34 -49.70
CA THR A 122 -75.39 68.45 -49.89
C THR A 122 -74.77 68.43 -51.29
N THR A 123 -74.39 69.60 -51.80
CA THR A 123 -73.79 69.76 -53.14
C THR A 123 -72.26 69.61 -53.13
N LEU A 124 -71.64 69.79 -51.96
CA LEU A 124 -70.22 69.65 -51.76
C LEU A 124 -69.90 68.26 -51.20
N CYS A 125 -68.76 67.72 -51.61
CA CYS A 125 -68.21 66.53 -50.99
C CYS A 125 -67.84 66.86 -49.52
N PRO A 126 -68.02 65.92 -48.57
CA PRO A 126 -67.54 66.08 -47.20
C PRO A 126 -66.05 66.45 -47.13
N ALA A 127 -65.64 66.99 -45.97
CA ALA A 127 -64.23 67.24 -45.72
C ALA A 127 -63.42 65.94 -45.75
N ASP A 128 -62.14 66.06 -46.14
CA ASP A 128 -61.17 64.96 -46.24
C ASP A 128 -61.08 64.19 -44.91
N GLY A 129 -61.56 62.96 -44.91
CA GLY A 129 -61.64 62.09 -43.76
C GLY A 129 -60.44 61.16 -43.70
N ARG A 130 -59.77 61.09 -42.55
CA ARG A 130 -58.65 60.17 -42.33
C ARG A 130 -59.07 58.95 -41.55
N VAL A 131 -58.40 57.83 -41.83
CA VAL A 131 -58.48 56.65 -40.97
C VAL A 131 -57.95 57.02 -39.58
N GLY A 132 -58.65 56.59 -38.52
CA GLY A 132 -58.31 56.91 -37.13
C GLY A 132 -56.90 56.48 -36.73
N ALA A 133 -56.32 57.19 -35.75
CA ALA A 133 -55.02 56.86 -35.21
C ALA A 133 -55.01 55.44 -34.60
N GLY A 134 -53.96 54.66 -34.88
CA GLY A 134 -53.80 53.30 -34.37
C GLY A 134 -54.41 52.19 -35.23
N VAL A 135 -55.11 52.53 -36.33
CA VAL A 135 -55.57 51.53 -37.30
C VAL A 135 -54.40 51.05 -38.14
N ILE A 136 -54.23 49.73 -38.24
CA ILE A 136 -53.16 49.10 -39.00
C ILE A 136 -53.40 49.33 -40.51
N CYS A 137 -52.47 50.00 -41.17
CA CYS A 137 -52.48 50.23 -42.61
C CYS A 137 -51.55 49.27 -43.37
N ARG A 138 -50.57 48.68 -42.66
CA ARG A 138 -49.74 47.58 -43.12
C ARG A 138 -49.50 46.63 -41.95
N GLY A 139 -49.83 45.36 -42.14
CA GLY A 139 -49.57 44.32 -41.14
C GLY A 139 -48.11 43.89 -41.16
N SER A 140 -47.59 43.49 -40.00
CA SER A 140 -46.23 42.95 -39.86
C SER A 140 -46.05 41.65 -40.66
N VAL A 141 -44.94 41.55 -41.40
CA VAL A 141 -44.54 40.39 -42.21
C VAL A 141 -43.31 39.70 -41.61
N GLY A 142 -43.53 38.95 -40.53
CA GLY A 142 -42.49 38.22 -39.81
C GLY A 142 -42.20 38.79 -38.42
N ALA A 143 -41.38 38.09 -37.64
CA ALA A 143 -41.14 38.42 -36.24
C ALA A 143 -40.24 39.67 -36.02
N CYS A 144 -39.56 40.16 -37.05
CA CYS A 144 -38.73 41.37 -37.01
C CYS A 144 -39.36 42.56 -37.74
N ASP A 145 -40.67 42.54 -37.94
CA ASP A 145 -41.42 43.58 -38.64
C ASP A 145 -42.42 44.26 -37.70
N LEU A 146 -42.54 45.58 -37.78
CA LEU A 146 -43.55 46.31 -37.03
C LEU A 146 -44.78 46.51 -37.91
N ALA A 147 -45.97 46.41 -37.33
CA ALA A 147 -47.18 46.82 -38.05
C ALA A 147 -47.27 48.35 -38.09
N GLU A 148 -47.39 48.95 -39.26
CA GLU A 148 -47.58 50.38 -39.40
C GLU A 148 -49.05 50.74 -39.17
N THR A 149 -49.24 51.76 -38.35
CA THR A 149 -50.54 52.29 -38.03
C THR A 149 -50.68 53.70 -38.56
N CYS A 150 -51.89 54.05 -38.97
CA CYS A 150 -52.24 55.42 -39.30
C CYS A 150 -52.07 56.31 -38.07
N ASN A 151 -51.55 57.51 -38.25
CA ASN A 151 -51.42 58.51 -37.18
C ASN A 151 -52.66 59.43 -37.07
N GLY A 152 -53.68 59.21 -37.90
CA GLY A 152 -54.89 60.03 -37.98
C GLY A 152 -54.73 61.39 -38.67
N SER A 153 -53.55 61.72 -39.20
CA SER A 153 -53.23 63.06 -39.74
C SER A 153 -52.71 63.07 -41.18
N VAL A 154 -52.25 61.93 -41.71
CA VAL A 154 -51.79 61.79 -43.11
C VAL A 154 -52.50 60.63 -43.84
N THR A 155 -52.58 60.70 -45.17
CA THR A 155 -53.26 59.72 -46.03
C THR A 155 -52.40 58.51 -46.38
N ALA A 156 -51.08 58.68 -46.38
CA ALA A 156 -50.13 57.61 -46.62
C ALA A 156 -49.91 56.80 -45.34
N CYS A 157 -49.78 55.48 -45.49
CA CYS A 157 -49.23 54.64 -44.43
C CYS A 157 -47.76 55.01 -44.19
N PRO A 158 -47.28 55.02 -42.93
CA PRO A 158 -45.87 55.23 -42.63
C PRO A 158 -44.95 54.29 -43.43
N ALA A 159 -43.68 54.66 -43.53
CA ALA A 159 -42.67 53.80 -44.13
C ALA A 159 -42.54 52.47 -43.35
N ASP A 160 -42.15 51.42 -44.07
CA ASP A 160 -41.92 50.07 -43.56
C ASP A 160 -40.87 50.08 -42.45
N ASN A 161 -41.29 49.89 -41.20
CA ASN A 161 -40.45 49.95 -40.02
C ASN A 161 -40.15 48.56 -39.50
N ARG A 162 -38.86 48.31 -39.26
CA ARG A 162 -38.39 47.05 -38.73
C ARG A 162 -38.24 47.13 -37.23
N VAL A 163 -38.35 45.99 -36.57
CA VAL A 163 -37.95 45.87 -35.17
C VAL A 163 -36.46 46.21 -35.04
N GLY A 164 -36.10 46.98 -34.01
CA GLY A 164 -34.73 47.45 -33.80
C GLY A 164 -33.69 46.34 -33.65
N SER A 165 -32.43 46.65 -33.97
CA SER A 165 -31.33 45.71 -33.83
C SER A 165 -31.15 45.28 -32.37
N GLY A 166 -30.95 43.98 -32.14
CA GLY A 166 -30.74 43.41 -30.80
C GLY A 166 -32.03 43.00 -30.07
N VAL A 167 -33.21 43.29 -30.62
CA VAL A 167 -34.48 42.78 -30.08
C VAL A 167 -34.59 41.29 -30.38
N ILE A 168 -34.86 40.48 -29.36
CA ILE A 168 -35.01 39.03 -29.47
C ILE A 168 -36.29 38.71 -30.25
N CYS A 169 -36.15 38.04 -31.39
CA CYS A 169 -37.26 37.56 -32.21
C CYS A 169 -37.53 36.06 -32.03
N ARG A 170 -36.56 35.32 -31.48
CA ARG A 170 -36.71 33.95 -31.01
C ARG A 170 -35.87 33.76 -29.75
N SER A 171 -36.54 33.39 -28.67
CA SER A 171 -35.87 33.10 -27.40
C SER A 171 -35.15 31.77 -27.46
N SER A 172 -34.00 31.66 -26.79
CA SER A 172 -33.30 30.39 -26.59
C SER A 172 -34.19 29.38 -25.87
N THR A 173 -34.23 28.15 -26.38
CA THR A 173 -35.03 27.03 -25.83
C THR A 173 -34.24 26.12 -24.88
N GLY A 174 -32.95 26.37 -24.69
CA GLY A 174 -32.10 25.65 -23.75
C GLY A 174 -30.68 26.21 -23.67
N ALA A 175 -29.83 25.61 -22.83
CA ALA A 175 -28.47 26.07 -22.59
C ALA A 175 -27.51 25.91 -23.79
N CYS A 176 -27.92 25.17 -24.83
CA CYS A 176 -27.17 25.00 -26.08
C CYS A 176 -27.81 25.75 -27.26
N ASP A 177 -28.73 26.65 -26.97
CA ASP A 177 -29.48 27.41 -27.96
C ASP A 177 -29.16 28.90 -27.86
N LEU A 178 -28.94 29.56 -28.98
CA LEU A 178 -28.75 31.01 -29.01
C LEU A 178 -30.10 31.69 -29.17
N ALA A 179 -30.30 32.83 -28.52
CA ALA A 179 -31.44 33.68 -28.83
C ALA A 179 -31.16 34.44 -30.12
N GLU A 180 -32.05 34.35 -31.12
CA GLU A 180 -31.93 35.15 -32.33
C GLU A 180 -32.50 36.54 -32.11
N THR A 181 -31.73 37.53 -32.57
CA THR A 181 -32.10 38.93 -32.52
C THR A 181 -32.29 39.49 -33.91
N CYS A 182 -33.21 40.44 -34.03
CA CYS A 182 -33.37 41.22 -35.25
C CYS A 182 -32.09 42.02 -35.52
N ASN A 183 -31.70 42.12 -36.78
CA ASN A 183 -30.56 42.94 -37.20
C ASN A 183 -30.98 44.38 -37.58
N GLY A 184 -32.28 44.72 -37.47
CA GLY A 184 -32.83 46.02 -37.86
C GLY A 184 -32.98 46.26 -39.37
N SER A 185 -32.66 45.26 -40.21
CA SER A 185 -32.62 45.41 -41.68
C SER A 185 -33.45 44.37 -42.45
N VAL A 186 -33.84 43.26 -41.84
CA VAL A 186 -34.73 42.24 -42.44
C VAL A 186 -35.96 41.99 -41.57
N THR A 187 -37.07 41.55 -42.18
CA THR A 187 -38.35 41.31 -41.48
C THR A 187 -38.44 39.90 -40.88
N ALA A 188 -37.67 38.96 -41.45
CA ALA A 188 -37.55 37.60 -40.92
C ALA A 188 -36.58 37.57 -39.75
N CYS A 189 -36.91 36.79 -38.72
CA CYS A 189 -35.96 36.42 -37.69
C CYS A 189 -34.85 35.54 -38.31
N PRO A 190 -33.58 35.68 -37.91
CA PRO A 190 -32.51 34.80 -38.36
C PRO A 190 -32.86 33.32 -38.19
N THR A 191 -32.18 32.47 -38.98
CA THR A 191 -32.26 31.01 -38.80
C THR A 191 -31.82 30.63 -37.39
N ASP A 192 -32.44 29.58 -36.90
CA ASP A 192 -32.24 29.03 -35.56
C ASP A 192 -30.79 28.54 -35.36
N ASN A 193 -30.02 29.20 -34.48
CA ASN A 193 -28.59 28.98 -34.30
C ASN A 193 -28.31 28.28 -32.97
N ARG A 194 -27.35 27.34 -33.02
CA ARG A 194 -26.91 26.59 -31.84
C ARG A 194 -25.62 27.16 -31.28
N VAL A 195 -25.44 26.94 -29.98
CA VAL A 195 -24.12 27.10 -29.35
C VAL A 195 -23.16 26.08 -29.98
N GLY A 196 -21.93 26.51 -30.26
CA GLY A 196 -20.90 25.69 -30.92
C GLY A 196 -20.56 24.39 -30.18
N ALA A 197 -20.08 23.40 -30.93
CA ALA A 197 -19.67 22.12 -30.36
C ALA A 197 -18.49 22.30 -29.38
N GLY A 198 -18.55 21.61 -28.23
CA GLY A 198 -17.51 21.68 -27.19
C GLY A 198 -17.68 22.79 -26.17
N VAL A 199 -18.66 23.70 -26.33
CA VAL A 199 -18.98 24.70 -25.30
C VAL A 199 -19.65 24.01 -24.12
N ILE A 200 -19.13 24.22 -22.92
CA ILE A 200 -19.67 23.66 -21.68
C ILE A 200 -21.04 24.26 -21.41
N CYS A 201 -22.06 23.40 -21.34
CA CYS A 201 -23.44 23.77 -20.99
C CYS A 201 -23.83 23.31 -19.58
N ARG A 202 -23.06 22.40 -18.99
CA ARG A 202 -23.15 22.00 -17.58
C ARG A 202 -21.75 21.71 -17.05
N GLY A 203 -21.38 22.36 -15.94
CA GLY A 203 -20.10 22.08 -15.28
C GLY A 203 -20.12 20.75 -14.52
N SER A 204 -18.94 20.16 -14.33
CA SER A 204 -18.73 18.96 -13.52
C SER A 204 -19.08 19.20 -12.04
N VAL A 205 -19.76 18.23 -11.40
CA VAL A 205 -20.24 18.29 -10.00
C VAL A 205 -19.36 17.48 -9.04
N GLY A 206 -18.18 17.02 -9.48
CA GLY A 206 -17.22 16.32 -8.63
C GLY A 206 -16.01 15.81 -9.41
N ALA A 207 -15.04 15.22 -8.71
CA ALA A 207 -13.79 14.73 -9.30
C ALA A 207 -13.98 13.53 -10.26
N CYS A 208 -15.14 12.86 -10.23
CA CYS A 208 -15.48 11.77 -11.15
C CYS A 208 -16.50 12.16 -12.23
N ASP A 209 -16.80 13.46 -12.33
CA ASP A 209 -17.77 13.99 -13.27
C ASP A 209 -17.08 14.76 -14.41
N LEU A 210 -17.58 14.59 -15.63
CA LEU A 210 -17.12 15.38 -16.78
C LEU A 210 -18.17 16.41 -17.12
N ALA A 211 -17.73 17.62 -17.50
CA ALA A 211 -18.65 18.66 -17.95
C ALA A 211 -19.36 18.23 -19.25
N GLU A 212 -20.68 18.41 -19.32
CA GLU A 212 -21.41 18.24 -20.57
C GLU A 212 -21.20 19.44 -21.48
N THR A 213 -20.98 19.13 -22.76
CA THR A 213 -20.77 20.11 -23.80
C THR A 213 -21.88 20.04 -24.84
N CYS A 214 -22.18 21.18 -25.45
CA CYS A 214 -23.05 21.24 -26.62
C CYS A 214 -22.39 20.47 -27.76
N ASN A 215 -23.19 19.76 -28.55
CA ASN A 215 -22.72 19.04 -29.74
C ASN A 215 -22.77 19.90 -31.03
N GLY A 216 -23.22 21.15 -30.93
CA GLY A 216 -23.41 22.04 -32.08
C GLY A 216 -24.74 21.91 -32.81
N THR A 217 -25.63 20.99 -32.41
CA THR A 217 -26.91 20.74 -33.11
C THR A 217 -28.13 20.73 -32.19
N ALA A 218 -27.99 20.27 -30.94
CA ALA A 218 -29.07 20.20 -29.96
C ALA A 218 -29.26 21.54 -29.24
N THR A 219 -30.50 21.91 -28.94
CA THR A 219 -30.84 23.13 -28.17
C THR A 219 -30.68 22.94 -26.67
N VAL A 220 -30.84 21.70 -26.20
CA VAL A 220 -30.76 21.33 -24.78
C VAL A 220 -29.41 20.67 -24.51
N CYS A 221 -28.82 21.01 -23.37
CA CYS A 221 -27.62 20.35 -22.89
C CYS A 221 -27.88 18.84 -22.69
N PRO A 222 -26.92 17.95 -23.02
CA PRO A 222 -27.05 16.53 -22.75
C PRO A 222 -27.42 16.22 -21.29
N THR A 223 -28.03 15.05 -21.08
CA THR A 223 -28.30 14.56 -19.72
C THR A 223 -26.99 14.30 -18.98
N ASN A 224 -27.00 14.50 -17.65
CA ASN A 224 -25.82 14.32 -16.80
C ASN A 224 -25.38 12.84 -16.77
N SER A 225 -24.51 12.49 -17.69
CA SER A 225 -24.09 11.11 -17.97
C SER A 225 -22.61 11.00 -18.34
N ALA A 226 -21.92 12.12 -18.54
CA ALA A 226 -20.50 12.12 -18.81
C ALA A 226 -19.75 11.81 -17.49
N ARG A 227 -19.04 10.69 -17.45
CA ARG A 227 -18.29 10.24 -16.27
C ARG A 227 -16.82 10.12 -16.58
N VAL A 228 -15.99 10.37 -15.58
CA VAL A 228 -14.60 9.94 -15.63
C VAL A 228 -14.57 8.41 -15.66
N GLY A 229 -13.73 7.84 -16.53
CA GLY A 229 -13.65 6.40 -16.74
C GLY A 229 -13.32 5.61 -15.47
N ALA A 230 -13.78 4.35 -15.41
CA ALA A 230 -13.44 3.46 -14.32
C ALA A 230 -11.92 3.25 -14.25
N GLY A 231 -11.34 3.28 -13.05
CA GLY A 231 -9.90 3.11 -12.87
C GLY A 231 -9.08 4.40 -12.75
N VAL A 232 -9.69 5.57 -13.01
CA VAL A 232 -9.02 6.86 -12.84
C VAL A 232 -9.03 7.28 -11.38
N ILE A 233 -7.86 7.65 -10.86
CA ILE A 233 -7.69 8.15 -9.49
C ILE A 233 -8.31 9.55 -9.37
N CYS A 234 -9.31 9.69 -8.51
CA CYS A 234 -9.93 10.98 -8.19
C CYS A 234 -9.35 11.62 -6.93
N ARG A 235 -8.72 10.83 -6.06
CA ARG A 235 -7.88 11.32 -4.96
C ARG A 235 -6.70 10.38 -4.76
N GLY A 236 -5.50 10.93 -4.74
CA GLY A 236 -4.29 10.16 -4.46
C GLY A 236 -4.20 9.76 -2.98
N ALA A 237 -3.49 8.67 -2.72
CA ALA A 237 -3.18 8.23 -1.36
C ALA A 237 -2.22 9.22 -0.67
N VAL A 238 -2.51 9.55 0.59
CA VAL A 238 -1.72 10.43 1.46
C VAL A 238 -1.03 9.63 2.57
N GLY A 239 0.01 8.89 2.17
CA GLY A 239 0.81 8.05 3.06
C GLY A 239 0.64 6.56 2.81
N ALA A 240 1.44 5.75 3.50
CA ALA A 240 1.49 4.29 3.28
C ALA A 240 0.25 3.53 3.82
N CYS A 241 -0.59 4.16 4.63
CA CYS A 241 -1.81 3.57 5.17
C CYS A 241 -3.10 4.16 4.56
N ASP A 242 -2.96 4.89 3.45
CA ASP A 242 -4.08 5.47 2.72
C ASP A 242 -4.33 4.72 1.41
N LEU A 243 -5.60 4.56 1.03
CA LEU A 243 -5.96 4.05 -0.29
C LEU A 243 -6.21 5.22 -1.23
N ALA A 244 -5.81 5.09 -2.49
CA ALA A 244 -6.24 6.01 -3.51
C ALA A 244 -7.69 5.70 -3.89
N GLU A 245 -8.54 6.71 -3.96
CA GLU A 245 -9.91 6.55 -4.44
C GLU A 245 -9.96 6.69 -5.95
N ILE A 246 -10.75 5.79 -6.50
CA ILE A 246 -10.81 5.53 -7.92
C ILE A 246 -12.26 5.69 -8.35
N CYS A 247 -12.49 6.42 -9.43
CA CYS A 247 -13.79 6.51 -10.06
C CYS A 247 -14.21 5.12 -10.54
N ASN A 248 -15.47 4.75 -10.28
CA ASN A 248 -16.04 3.49 -10.75
C ASN A 248 -16.69 3.58 -12.15
N GLY A 249 -16.64 4.76 -12.78
CA GLY A 249 -17.25 5.04 -14.08
C GLY A 249 -18.76 5.33 -14.08
N SER A 250 -19.42 5.34 -12.92
CA SER A 250 -20.87 5.56 -12.82
C SER A 250 -21.27 6.70 -11.88
N VAL A 251 -20.45 7.04 -10.88
CA VAL A 251 -20.72 8.13 -9.92
C VAL A 251 -19.96 9.41 -10.26
N THR A 252 -20.50 10.55 -9.84
CA THR A 252 -19.92 11.89 -10.08
C THR A 252 -18.94 12.33 -9.00
N VAL A 253 -19.06 11.76 -7.80
CA VAL A 253 -18.23 12.09 -6.64
C VAL A 253 -17.26 10.94 -6.38
N CYS A 254 -16.05 11.29 -5.97
CA CYS A 254 -15.06 10.32 -5.53
C CYS A 254 -15.62 9.50 -4.34
N PRO A 255 -15.31 8.20 -4.24
CA PRO A 255 -15.63 7.42 -3.04
C PRO A 255 -15.16 8.09 -1.75
N THR A 256 -15.76 7.70 -0.62
CA THR A 256 -15.32 8.15 0.69
C THR A 256 -13.90 7.69 0.99
N ASP A 257 -13.20 8.46 1.83
CA ASP A 257 -11.82 8.19 2.25
C ASP A 257 -11.60 6.77 2.78
N GLY A 258 -10.88 5.96 1.99
CA GLY A 258 -10.55 4.58 2.26
C GLY A 258 -9.16 4.45 2.87
N ARG A 259 -9.09 3.73 4.00
CA ARG A 259 -7.83 3.45 4.69
C ARG A 259 -7.41 2.02 4.47
N VAL A 260 -6.10 1.78 4.47
CA VAL A 260 -5.56 0.43 4.49
C VAL A 260 -5.99 -0.26 5.80
N GLY A 261 -6.42 -1.53 5.70
CA GLY A 261 -6.91 -2.31 6.84
C GLY A 261 -5.92 -2.42 7.99
N SER A 262 -6.45 -2.64 9.19
CA SER A 262 -5.62 -2.85 10.39
C SER A 262 -4.73 -4.10 10.25
N GLY A 263 -3.47 -3.99 10.67
CA GLY A 263 -2.50 -5.08 10.62
C GLY A 263 -1.70 -5.20 9.32
N VAL A 264 -2.01 -4.41 8.29
CA VAL A 264 -1.19 -4.37 7.07
C VAL A 264 0.12 -3.64 7.36
N VAL A 265 1.24 -4.28 7.03
CA VAL A 265 2.59 -3.70 7.22
C VAL A 265 2.78 -2.50 6.30
N CYS A 266 3.07 -1.35 6.91
CA CYS A 266 3.36 -0.09 6.20
C CYS A 266 4.83 0.33 6.29
N ARG A 267 5.58 -0.24 7.23
CA ARG A 267 7.04 -0.16 7.28
C ARG A 267 7.60 -1.51 7.75
N SER A 268 8.50 -2.08 6.96
CA SER A 268 9.17 -3.33 7.29
C SER A 268 10.18 -3.13 8.42
N SER A 269 10.43 -4.18 9.21
CA SER A 269 11.50 -4.15 10.21
C SER A 269 12.88 -4.05 9.55
N THR A 270 13.78 -3.31 10.21
CA THR A 270 15.14 -3.03 9.74
C THR A 270 16.22 -3.88 10.43
N GLY A 271 15.83 -4.76 11.35
CA GLY A 271 16.74 -5.67 12.06
C GLY A 271 16.02 -6.65 12.98
N ALA A 272 16.78 -7.55 13.60
CA ALA A 272 16.24 -8.58 14.49
C ALA A 272 15.62 -8.03 15.80
N CYS A 273 15.89 -6.77 16.15
CA CYS A 273 15.33 -6.10 17.33
C CYS A 273 14.27 -5.05 16.97
N ASP A 274 13.79 -5.08 15.74
CA ASP A 274 12.83 -4.13 15.20
C ASP A 274 11.51 -4.81 14.86
N LEU A 275 10.39 -4.17 15.19
CA LEU A 275 9.07 -4.65 14.81
C LEU A 275 8.56 -3.84 13.62
N ALA A 276 7.96 -4.52 12.65
CA ALA A 276 7.33 -3.84 11.53
C ALA A 276 6.15 -2.99 12.01
N GLU A 277 6.05 -1.73 11.56
CA GLU A 277 4.85 -0.93 11.81
C GLU A 277 3.72 -1.36 10.88
N THR A 278 2.53 -1.44 11.46
CA THR A 278 1.30 -1.79 10.77
C THR A 278 0.31 -0.64 10.82
N CYS A 279 -0.50 -0.54 9.77
CA CYS A 279 -1.64 0.36 9.76
C CYS A 279 -2.62 -0.04 10.86
N ASN A 280 -3.22 0.95 11.52
CA ASN A 280 -4.25 0.73 12.55
C ASN A 280 -5.68 0.68 11.99
N GLY A 281 -5.86 0.90 10.68
CA GLY A 281 -7.17 1.00 10.03
C GLY A 281 -7.86 2.36 10.16
N SER A 282 -7.29 3.31 10.91
CA SER A 282 -7.93 4.59 11.25
C SER A 282 -7.10 5.82 10.87
N THR A 283 -5.83 5.67 10.54
CA THR A 283 -4.90 6.75 10.16
C THR A 283 -4.30 6.51 8.77
N THR A 284 -3.99 7.58 8.03
CA THR A 284 -3.45 7.51 6.65
C THR A 284 -1.93 7.38 6.62
N LEU A 285 -1.27 7.84 7.69
CA LEU A 285 0.17 7.73 7.87
C LEU A 285 0.52 6.44 8.60
N CYS A 286 1.63 5.83 8.19
CA CYS A 286 2.24 4.76 8.96
C CYS A 286 2.68 5.31 10.34
N PRO A 287 2.50 4.56 11.44
CA PRO A 287 3.02 4.97 12.75
C PRO A 287 4.50 5.34 12.72
N ALA A 288 4.94 6.14 13.70
CA ALA A 288 6.34 6.48 13.86
C ALA A 288 7.18 5.23 14.14
N ASP A 289 8.37 5.17 13.55
CA ASP A 289 9.34 4.08 13.73
C ASP A 289 9.86 4.05 15.17
N SER A 290 9.17 3.28 15.99
CA SER A 290 9.39 3.20 17.44
C SER A 290 9.05 1.84 18.02
N ALA A 291 8.49 0.93 17.23
CA ALA A 291 8.14 -0.40 17.68
C ALA A 291 9.43 -1.24 17.77
N ARG A 292 9.89 -1.50 18.99
CA ARG A 292 11.08 -2.32 19.24
C ARG A 292 10.70 -3.66 19.84
N VAL A 293 11.51 -4.67 19.56
CA VAL A 293 11.46 -5.93 20.30
C VAL A 293 11.84 -5.64 21.75
N GLY A 294 11.15 -6.25 22.71
CA GLY A 294 11.34 -6.02 24.14
C GLY A 294 12.78 -6.27 24.62
N SER A 295 13.20 -5.57 25.67
CA SER A 295 14.52 -5.77 26.26
C SER A 295 14.68 -7.21 26.78
N GLY A 296 15.81 -7.83 26.51
CA GLY A 296 16.10 -9.21 26.93
C GLY A 296 15.63 -10.29 25.96
N THR A 297 14.93 -9.96 24.88
CA THR A 297 14.63 -10.93 23.83
C THR A 297 15.92 -11.28 23.07
N ILE A 298 16.21 -12.57 22.94
CA ILE A 298 17.39 -13.08 22.23
C ILE A 298 17.25 -12.76 20.74
N CYS A 299 18.24 -12.05 20.19
CA CYS A 299 18.32 -11.70 18.77
C CYS A 299 19.47 -12.41 18.04
N ARG A 300 20.43 -12.96 18.78
CA ARG A 300 21.44 -13.90 18.29
C ARG A 300 21.67 -14.97 19.34
N SER A 301 21.55 -16.23 18.95
CA SER A 301 21.84 -17.38 19.82
C SER A 301 23.34 -17.49 20.10
N SER A 302 23.69 -18.06 21.25
CA SER A 302 25.09 -18.40 21.55
C SER A 302 25.64 -19.44 20.56
N SER A 303 26.91 -19.30 20.21
CA SER A 303 27.64 -20.14 19.25
C SER A 303 28.54 -21.18 19.93
N GLY A 304 28.39 -21.41 21.23
CA GLY A 304 29.15 -22.38 21.99
C GLY A 304 28.99 -22.23 23.50
N ALA A 305 29.63 -23.13 24.27
CA ALA A 305 29.56 -23.12 25.73
C ALA A 305 30.23 -21.90 26.40
N CYS A 306 31.08 -21.17 25.66
CA CYS A 306 31.78 -19.97 26.12
C CYS A 306 31.23 -18.67 25.52
N ASP A 307 30.07 -18.76 24.86
CA ASP A 307 29.42 -17.63 24.21
C ASP A 307 28.07 -17.32 24.88
N LEU A 308 27.76 -16.03 25.03
CA LEU A 308 26.48 -15.58 25.55
C LEU A 308 25.62 -15.10 24.38
N ALA A 309 24.33 -15.41 24.44
CA ALA A 309 23.38 -14.91 23.44
C ALA A 309 23.25 -13.38 23.53
N GLU A 310 23.28 -12.68 22.40
CA GLU A 310 22.93 -11.26 22.38
C GLU A 310 21.42 -11.06 22.46
N THR A 311 21.03 -10.05 23.25
CA THR A 311 19.64 -9.68 23.45
C THR A 311 19.39 -8.25 22.99
N CYS A 312 18.16 -8.00 22.56
CA CYS A 312 17.69 -6.65 22.29
C CYS A 312 17.70 -5.82 23.57
N ASN A 313 18.08 -4.55 23.46
CA ASN A 313 18.05 -3.60 24.58
C ASN A 313 16.68 -2.89 24.72
N GLY A 314 15.74 -3.13 23.81
CA GLY A 314 14.43 -2.47 23.77
C GLY A 314 14.42 -1.06 23.15
N SER A 315 15.54 -0.60 22.56
CA SER A 315 15.65 0.75 21.99
C SER A 315 16.26 0.76 20.58
N THR A 316 17.18 -0.15 20.26
CA THR A 316 17.83 -0.25 18.95
C THR A 316 17.15 -1.26 18.04
N THR A 317 17.18 -1.02 16.73
CA THR A 317 16.60 -1.91 15.71
C THR A 317 17.50 -3.10 15.39
N LEU A 318 18.81 -2.90 15.52
CA LEU A 318 19.81 -3.93 15.29
C LEU A 318 20.10 -4.70 16.57
N CYS A 319 20.33 -6.00 16.40
CA CYS A 319 20.94 -6.82 17.44
C CYS A 319 22.37 -6.31 17.70
N PRO A 320 22.84 -6.26 18.97
CA PRO A 320 24.23 -5.92 19.27
C PRO A 320 25.22 -6.76 18.45
N ALA A 321 26.41 -6.21 18.20
CA ALA A 321 27.49 -6.98 17.59
C ALA A 321 27.85 -8.18 18.47
N ASP A 322 28.23 -9.29 17.83
CA ASP A 322 28.71 -10.48 18.52
C ASP A 322 29.96 -10.13 19.34
N GLY A 323 29.86 -10.30 20.65
CA GLY A 323 30.95 -9.97 21.58
C GLY A 323 30.67 -10.33 23.03
N ALA A 324 29.48 -10.84 23.36
CA ALA A 324 29.18 -11.26 24.71
C ALA A 324 29.83 -12.63 24.98
N ARG A 325 30.95 -12.63 25.72
CA ARG A 325 31.68 -13.87 26.07
C ARG A 325 31.41 -14.27 27.51
N VAL A 326 31.43 -15.57 27.78
CA VAL A 326 31.51 -16.09 29.14
C VAL A 326 32.88 -15.69 29.73
N GLY A 327 32.89 -15.22 30.97
CA GLY A 327 34.11 -14.75 31.64
C GLY A 327 35.23 -15.79 31.70
N ALA A 328 36.47 -15.31 31.71
CA ALA A 328 37.64 -16.18 31.83
C ALA A 328 37.60 -17.00 33.13
N GLY A 329 37.94 -18.29 33.05
CA GLY A 329 37.98 -19.21 34.18
C GLY A 329 36.65 -19.90 34.52
N VAL A 330 35.54 -19.57 33.83
CA VAL A 330 34.29 -20.33 33.96
C VAL A 330 34.43 -21.68 33.28
N THR A 331 34.16 -22.76 34.01
CA THR A 331 34.22 -24.13 33.49
C THR A 331 33.16 -24.34 32.40
N CYS A 332 33.62 -24.70 31.20
CA CYS A 332 32.75 -25.05 30.07
C CYS A 332 32.68 -26.57 29.83
N ARG A 333 33.64 -27.33 30.36
CA ARG A 333 33.57 -28.78 30.43
C ARG A 333 34.19 -29.27 31.74
N SER A 334 33.43 -30.03 32.51
CA SER A 334 33.92 -30.65 33.75
C SER A 334 34.86 -31.82 33.45
N SER A 335 35.84 -32.04 34.31
CA SER A 335 36.72 -33.21 34.28
C SER A 335 35.95 -34.52 34.56
N VAL A 336 36.27 -35.57 33.81
CA VAL A 336 35.69 -36.92 33.92
C VAL A 336 36.75 -37.91 34.39
N GLY A 337 37.06 -37.90 35.69
CA GLY A 337 38.06 -38.78 36.31
C GLY A 337 39.38 -38.07 36.60
N ALA A 338 40.29 -38.78 37.26
CA ALA A 338 41.54 -38.19 37.79
C ALA A 338 42.58 -37.84 36.72
N CYS A 339 42.43 -38.33 35.49
CA CYS A 339 43.34 -38.07 34.37
C CYS A 339 42.76 -37.10 33.32
N ASP A 340 41.73 -36.36 33.69
CA ASP A 340 41.04 -35.41 32.83
C ASP A 340 41.12 -33.99 33.37
N LEU A 341 41.41 -33.00 32.52
CA LEU A 341 41.48 -31.61 32.93
C LEU A 341 40.17 -30.91 32.62
N ALA A 342 39.57 -30.21 33.59
CA ALA A 342 38.40 -29.38 33.28
C ALA A 342 38.80 -28.22 32.35
N GLU A 343 38.05 -28.00 31.27
CA GLU A 343 38.26 -26.84 30.40
C GLU A 343 37.46 -25.63 30.89
N THR A 344 38.11 -24.48 30.82
CA THR A 344 37.53 -23.19 31.17
C THR A 344 37.55 -22.25 29.98
N CYS A 345 36.56 -21.37 29.91
CA CYS A 345 36.53 -20.30 28.93
C CYS A 345 37.71 -19.36 29.15
N ASN A 346 38.32 -18.87 28.07
CA ASN A 346 39.42 -17.91 28.13
C ASN A 346 38.96 -16.44 28.12
N GLY A 347 37.64 -16.19 28.10
CA GLY A 347 37.05 -14.85 28.04
C GLY A 347 36.96 -14.21 26.64
N SER A 348 37.41 -14.89 25.58
CA SER A 348 37.43 -14.34 24.22
C SER A 348 36.91 -15.29 23.13
N ALA A 349 37.11 -16.59 23.29
CA ALA A 349 36.62 -17.63 22.39
C ALA A 349 35.16 -18.00 22.70
N THR A 350 34.40 -18.32 21.66
CA THR A 350 33.00 -18.75 21.76
C THR A 350 32.87 -20.24 22.09
N LEU A 351 33.84 -21.03 21.65
CA LEU A 351 33.92 -22.47 21.90
C LEU A 351 34.74 -22.73 23.17
N CYS A 352 34.35 -23.79 23.88
CA CYS A 352 35.19 -24.36 24.93
C CYS A 352 36.50 -24.84 24.28
N PRO A 353 37.66 -24.71 24.96
CA PRO A 353 38.91 -25.30 24.48
C PRO A 353 38.75 -26.79 24.18
N THR A 354 39.63 -27.32 23.32
CA THR A 354 39.66 -28.75 23.05
C THR A 354 39.89 -29.53 24.33
N ASP A 355 39.28 -30.70 24.40
CA ASP A 355 39.30 -31.60 25.54
C ASP A 355 40.73 -32.10 25.87
N ASN A 356 41.32 -31.62 26.97
CA ASN A 356 42.69 -31.92 27.37
C ASN A 356 42.73 -32.98 28.47
N ARG A 357 43.77 -33.81 28.40
CA ARG A 357 44.08 -34.82 29.40
C ARG A 357 45.18 -34.33 30.32
N VAL A 358 45.20 -34.88 31.53
CA VAL A 358 46.36 -34.77 32.40
C VAL A 358 47.57 -35.41 31.69
N GLY A 359 48.72 -34.75 31.75
CA GLY A 359 49.93 -35.18 31.05
C GLY A 359 50.37 -36.61 31.40
N SER A 360 51.04 -37.26 30.45
CA SER A 360 51.59 -38.61 30.63
C SER A 360 52.58 -38.64 31.80
N GLY A 361 52.47 -39.64 32.67
CA GLY A 361 53.34 -39.83 33.84
C GLY A 361 52.90 -39.10 35.11
N VAL A 362 51.83 -38.30 35.08
CA VAL A 362 51.27 -37.71 36.31
C VAL A 362 50.55 -38.78 37.11
N THR A 363 50.92 -38.94 38.37
CA THR A 363 50.30 -39.91 39.29
C THR A 363 48.85 -39.56 39.57
N CYS A 364 47.94 -40.47 39.21
CA CYS A 364 46.50 -40.35 39.48
C CYS A 364 46.06 -41.17 40.70
N ARG A 365 46.83 -42.20 41.07
CA ARG A 365 46.73 -42.85 42.38
C ARG A 365 48.13 -43.19 42.89
N GLY A 366 48.42 -42.78 44.11
CA GLY A 366 49.68 -43.15 44.77
C GLY A 366 49.68 -44.61 45.24
N SER A 367 50.88 -45.18 45.40
CA SER A 367 51.07 -46.51 45.98
C SER A 367 50.77 -46.51 47.48
N VAL A 368 49.96 -47.46 47.96
CA VAL A 368 49.60 -47.62 49.38
C VAL A 368 50.69 -48.38 50.17
N GLY A 369 51.55 -49.16 49.50
CA GLY A 369 52.61 -49.94 50.14
C GLY A 369 53.62 -50.52 49.16
N ALA A 370 54.59 -51.28 49.67
CA ALA A 370 55.70 -51.83 48.87
C ALA A 370 55.27 -52.86 47.79
N CYS A 371 54.05 -53.39 47.87
CA CYS A 371 53.49 -54.31 46.87
C CYS A 371 52.42 -53.65 45.98
N ASP A 372 52.25 -52.33 46.10
CA ASP A 372 51.29 -51.55 45.32
C ASP A 372 52.02 -50.70 44.28
N LEU A 373 51.52 -50.70 43.04
CA LEU A 373 52.05 -49.81 42.01
C LEU A 373 51.33 -48.46 42.09
N ALA A 374 52.04 -47.37 41.82
CA ALA A 374 51.41 -46.08 41.59
C ALA A 374 50.97 -46.00 40.11
N GLU A 375 49.75 -45.58 39.86
CA GLU A 375 49.21 -45.44 38.51
C GLU A 375 49.37 -44.01 38.06
N THR A 376 49.77 -43.91 36.81
CA THR A 376 49.99 -42.65 36.14
C THR A 376 49.05 -42.53 34.96
N CYS A 377 48.62 -41.31 34.70
CA CYS A 377 47.89 -40.99 33.48
C CYS A 377 48.78 -41.29 32.27
N ASN A 378 48.21 -41.88 31.22
CA ASN A 378 48.94 -42.15 29.99
C ASN A 378 48.95 -40.93 29.02
N GLY A 379 48.18 -39.89 29.32
CA GLY A 379 48.01 -38.69 28.49
C GLY A 379 46.90 -38.78 27.44
N THR A 380 46.16 -39.89 27.37
CA THR A 380 45.11 -40.10 26.35
C THR A 380 43.74 -40.45 26.93
N VAL A 381 43.68 -41.19 28.03
CA VAL A 381 42.43 -41.58 28.71
C VAL A 381 42.13 -40.69 29.91
N THR A 382 40.85 -40.52 30.22
CA THR A 382 40.35 -39.65 31.30
C THR A 382 40.34 -40.30 32.68
N VAL A 383 40.26 -41.63 32.70
CA VAL A 383 40.20 -42.42 33.93
C VAL A 383 41.60 -42.95 34.25
N CYS A 384 41.95 -42.90 35.55
CA CYS A 384 43.18 -43.52 36.03
C CYS A 384 43.19 -45.01 35.67
N PRO A 385 44.34 -45.60 35.26
CA PRO A 385 44.44 -47.03 35.04
C PRO A 385 43.91 -47.84 36.23
N THR A 386 43.44 -49.05 35.94
CA THR A 386 43.00 -49.97 36.98
C THR A 386 44.12 -50.26 37.96
N ASP A 387 43.72 -50.51 39.20
CA ASP A 387 44.62 -50.70 40.32
C ASP A 387 45.61 -51.86 40.13
N GLY A 388 46.88 -51.53 39.95
CA GLY A 388 47.98 -52.43 39.64
C GLY A 388 48.75 -52.87 40.89
N ARG A 389 49.08 -54.16 40.93
CA ARG A 389 49.91 -54.75 41.99
C ARG A 389 51.29 -55.07 41.47
N VAL A 390 52.28 -55.01 42.36
CA VAL A 390 53.61 -55.54 42.07
C VAL A 390 53.50 -57.04 41.82
N GLY A 391 54.19 -57.53 40.78
CA GLY A 391 54.11 -58.93 40.35
C GLY A 391 54.43 -59.93 41.47
N SER A 392 53.75 -61.08 41.44
CA SER A 392 53.98 -62.15 42.41
C SER A 392 55.45 -62.60 42.41
N GLY A 393 56.00 -62.81 43.61
CA GLY A 393 57.40 -63.20 43.81
C GLY A 393 58.39 -62.03 43.92
N THR A 394 57.95 -60.78 43.70
CA THR A 394 58.83 -59.61 43.91
C THR A 394 59.07 -59.41 45.40
N ILE A 395 60.34 -59.33 45.81
CA ILE A 395 60.73 -59.14 47.21
C ILE A 395 60.33 -57.72 47.66
N CYS A 396 59.46 -57.63 48.65
CA CYS A 396 59.02 -56.38 49.28
C CYS A 396 59.68 -56.12 50.63
N ARG A 397 60.27 -57.15 51.24
CA ARG A 397 61.15 -57.03 52.40
C ARG A 397 62.23 -58.10 52.31
N SER A 398 63.49 -57.67 52.31
CA SER A 398 64.65 -58.56 52.30
C SER A 398 64.79 -59.29 53.64
N SER A 399 65.33 -60.51 53.61
CA SER A 399 65.69 -61.24 54.83
C SER A 399 66.83 -60.55 55.60
N VAL A 400 66.75 -60.56 56.92
CA VAL A 400 67.70 -59.92 57.85
C VAL A 400 68.61 -60.96 58.56
N GLY A 401 68.61 -62.22 58.10
CA GLY A 401 69.46 -63.28 58.63
C GLY A 401 69.13 -64.66 58.08
N ALA A 402 69.90 -65.67 58.49
CA ALA A 402 69.73 -67.06 58.03
C ALA A 402 68.41 -67.72 58.50
N CYS A 403 67.72 -67.15 59.49
CA CYS A 403 66.43 -67.63 60.01
C CYS A 403 65.24 -66.75 59.61
N ASP A 404 65.45 -65.79 58.72
CA ASP A 404 64.46 -64.85 58.24
C ASP A 404 64.10 -65.19 56.78
N LEU A 405 62.81 -65.22 56.45
CA LEU A 405 62.38 -65.36 55.07
C LEU A 405 62.35 -63.97 54.42
N ALA A 406 62.66 -63.90 53.12
CA ALA A 406 62.35 -62.71 52.35
C ALA A 406 60.86 -62.69 52.05
N GLU A 407 60.15 -61.61 52.37
CA GLU A 407 58.75 -61.49 52.02
C GLU A 407 58.60 -61.04 50.58
N THR A 408 57.76 -61.77 49.86
CA THR A 408 57.42 -61.48 48.47
C THR A 408 55.96 -61.05 48.34
N CYS A 409 55.69 -60.13 47.42
CA CYS A 409 54.34 -59.80 47.02
C CYS A 409 53.65 -61.04 46.43
N ASN A 410 52.36 -61.21 46.71
CA ASN A 410 51.55 -62.32 46.17
C ASN A 410 50.85 -61.96 44.85
N GLY A 411 51.02 -60.73 44.36
CA GLY A 411 50.36 -60.22 43.15
C GLY A 411 48.95 -59.66 43.36
N SER A 412 48.41 -59.63 44.59
CA SER A 412 47.06 -59.13 44.89
C SER A 412 46.98 -58.17 46.09
N ALA A 413 47.86 -58.30 47.08
CA ALA A 413 47.92 -57.44 48.26
C ALA A 413 48.76 -56.18 47.99
N THR A 414 48.34 -55.04 48.55
CA THR A 414 49.07 -53.75 48.48
C THR A 414 50.23 -53.66 49.47
N LEU A 415 50.10 -54.37 50.59
CA LEU A 415 51.11 -54.44 51.63
C LEU A 415 51.94 -55.71 51.50
N CYS A 416 53.22 -55.60 51.86
CA CYS A 416 54.08 -56.76 52.03
C CYS A 416 53.51 -57.68 53.13
N PRO A 417 53.56 -59.02 52.99
CA PRO A 417 53.07 -59.89 54.03
C PRO A 417 53.81 -59.67 55.36
N ALA A 418 53.21 -60.18 56.44
CA ALA A 418 53.84 -60.18 57.75
C ALA A 418 55.19 -60.91 57.69
N ASN A 419 56.14 -60.48 58.53
CA ASN A 419 57.47 -61.06 58.55
C ASN A 419 57.41 -62.58 58.83
N GLY A 420 57.94 -63.36 57.88
CA GLY A 420 58.00 -64.81 57.90
C GLY A 420 59.31 -65.32 58.49
N ARG A 421 59.22 -66.31 59.36
CA ARG A 421 60.38 -66.99 59.95
C ARG A 421 60.64 -68.31 59.23
N VAL A 422 61.91 -68.69 59.10
CA VAL A 422 62.26 -70.05 58.72
C VAL A 422 61.72 -71.02 59.78
N SER A 423 61.20 -72.18 59.36
CA SER A 423 60.60 -73.17 60.26
C SER A 423 61.57 -73.62 61.35
N ALA A 424 61.03 -73.87 62.55
CA ALA A 424 61.80 -74.37 63.68
C ALA A 424 62.51 -75.69 63.31
N GLY A 425 63.77 -75.84 63.71
CA GLY A 425 64.60 -77.01 63.41
C GLY A 425 65.39 -76.93 62.10
N THR A 426 65.18 -75.91 61.26
CA THR A 426 66.02 -75.69 60.07
C THR A 426 67.43 -75.28 60.48
N ILE A 427 68.44 -75.99 59.98
CA ILE A 427 69.85 -75.72 60.28
C ILE A 427 70.25 -74.37 59.66
N CYS A 428 70.66 -73.43 60.51
CA CYS A 428 71.16 -72.11 60.08
C CYS A 428 72.68 -71.98 60.22
N ARG A 429 73.31 -72.85 61.00
CA ARG A 429 74.76 -73.05 61.04
C ARG A 429 75.04 -74.55 61.21
N GLY A 430 75.82 -75.13 60.31
CA GLY A 430 76.20 -76.55 60.40
C GLY A 430 77.21 -76.79 61.52
N SER A 431 77.27 -78.03 62.05
CA SER A 431 78.24 -78.40 63.08
C SER A 431 79.68 -78.44 62.54
N VAL A 432 80.63 -78.05 63.39
CA VAL A 432 82.06 -78.01 63.12
C VAL A 432 82.80 -79.01 64.02
N GLY A 433 82.76 -80.29 63.63
CA GLY A 433 83.44 -81.39 64.34
C GLY A 433 82.48 -82.32 65.10
N ALA A 434 83.04 -83.39 65.67
CA ALA A 434 82.25 -84.45 66.31
C ALA A 434 81.64 -84.06 67.67
N CYS A 435 82.06 -82.94 68.27
CA CYS A 435 81.56 -82.45 69.56
C CYS A 435 80.75 -81.15 69.44
N ASP A 436 80.36 -80.78 68.23
CA ASP A 436 79.59 -79.57 67.94
C ASP A 436 78.17 -79.92 67.49
N LEU A 437 77.18 -79.16 67.94
CA LEU A 437 75.79 -79.30 67.51
C LEU A 437 75.47 -78.20 66.50
N ALA A 438 74.76 -78.55 65.43
CA ALA A 438 74.30 -77.55 64.47
C ALA A 438 73.27 -76.60 65.11
N GLU A 439 73.44 -75.29 64.97
CA GLU A 439 72.41 -74.34 65.37
C GLU A 439 71.23 -74.37 64.40
N THR A 440 70.04 -74.43 64.99
CA THR A 440 68.78 -74.46 64.25
C THR A 440 67.95 -73.23 64.57
N CYS A 441 67.18 -72.77 63.59
CA CYS A 441 66.19 -71.72 63.79
C CYS A 441 65.14 -72.18 64.80
N ASN A 442 64.71 -71.28 65.69
CA ASN A 442 63.67 -71.56 66.69
C ASN A 442 62.25 -71.27 66.19
N GLY A 443 62.09 -70.81 64.93
CA GLY A 443 60.82 -70.40 64.35
C GLY A 443 60.33 -69.00 64.75
N SER A 444 61.08 -68.23 65.54
CA SER A 444 60.66 -66.90 66.04
C SER A 444 61.75 -65.82 66.01
N ALA A 445 63.03 -66.16 65.82
CA ALA A 445 64.14 -65.23 65.64
C ALA A 445 64.56 -65.15 64.16
N THR A 446 65.03 -63.96 63.73
CA THR A 446 65.55 -63.72 62.37
C THR A 446 67.00 -64.15 62.19
N LEU A 447 67.77 -64.13 63.28
CA LEU A 447 69.16 -64.51 63.32
C LEU A 447 69.31 -65.95 63.81
N CYS A 448 70.34 -66.63 63.32
CA CYS A 448 70.75 -67.92 63.85
C CYS A 448 71.19 -67.75 65.32
N PRO A 449 70.89 -68.71 66.22
CA PRO A 449 71.44 -68.71 67.57
C PRO A 449 72.98 -68.58 67.60
N ALA A 450 73.50 -68.10 68.73
CA ALA A 450 74.95 -68.02 68.92
C ALA A 450 75.56 -69.43 68.96
N ASP A 451 76.72 -69.57 68.33
CA ASP A 451 77.52 -70.80 68.26
C ASP A 451 78.03 -71.19 69.65
N SER A 452 77.25 -72.01 70.34
CA SER A 452 77.45 -72.37 71.75
C SER A 452 76.88 -73.75 72.09
N ALA A 453 76.18 -74.39 71.17
CA ALA A 453 75.59 -75.70 71.39
C ALA A 453 76.67 -76.78 71.23
N ARG A 454 77.07 -77.41 72.33
CA ARG A 454 78.06 -78.50 72.32
C ARG A 454 77.40 -79.83 72.61
N VAL A 455 77.98 -80.90 72.08
CA VAL A 455 77.60 -82.27 72.45
C VAL A 455 77.90 -82.47 73.94
N GLY A 456 76.94 -83.07 74.67
CA GLY A 456 77.02 -83.22 76.13
C GLY A 456 78.29 -83.92 76.61
N SER A 457 78.81 -83.47 77.75
CA SER A 457 80.02 -84.05 78.35
C SER A 457 79.87 -85.56 78.57
N GLY A 458 80.90 -86.33 78.23
CA GLY A 458 80.89 -87.80 78.34
C GLY A 458 80.35 -88.53 77.11
N THR A 459 79.89 -87.81 76.08
CA THR A 459 79.49 -88.43 74.80
C THR A 459 80.75 -88.86 74.04
N ILE A 460 80.83 -90.13 73.65
CA ILE A 460 81.97 -90.69 72.92
C ILE A 460 82.07 -90.03 71.54
N CYS A 461 83.17 -89.32 71.31
CA CYS A 461 83.49 -88.69 70.02
C CYS A 461 84.59 -89.45 69.26
N ARG A 462 85.31 -90.34 69.95
CA ARG A 462 86.19 -91.34 69.36
C ARG A 462 86.14 -92.62 70.21
N SER A 463 85.87 -93.76 69.59
CA SER A 463 85.85 -95.06 70.25
C SER A 463 87.25 -95.53 70.67
N SER A 464 87.35 -96.35 71.73
CA SER A 464 88.63 -96.95 72.13
C SER A 464 89.18 -97.91 71.06
N SER A 465 90.50 -97.86 70.87
CA SER A 465 91.27 -98.63 69.90
C SER A 465 92.03 -99.82 70.52
N GLY A 466 91.48 -100.46 71.56
CA GLY A 466 92.05 -101.67 72.16
C GLY A 466 91.76 -101.81 73.65
N ALA A 467 92.21 -102.92 74.25
CA ALA A 467 91.98 -103.22 75.67
C ALA A 467 92.73 -102.29 76.65
N CYS A 468 93.73 -101.54 76.17
CA CYS A 468 94.47 -100.55 76.96
C CYS A 468 94.22 -99.10 76.53
N ASP A 469 93.17 -98.86 75.74
CA ASP A 469 92.79 -97.54 75.25
C ASP A 469 91.44 -97.09 75.80
N LEU A 470 91.31 -95.79 76.12
CA LEU A 470 90.05 -95.21 76.59
C LEU A 470 89.40 -94.40 75.47
N ALA A 471 88.09 -94.53 75.32
CA ALA A 471 87.35 -93.74 74.35
C ALA A 471 87.40 -92.24 74.71
N GLU A 472 87.74 -91.37 73.76
CA GLU A 472 87.63 -89.93 73.99
C GLU A 472 86.18 -89.50 73.97
N THR A 473 85.83 -88.68 74.95
CA THR A 473 84.52 -88.11 75.11
C THR A 473 84.58 -86.59 74.96
N CYS A 474 83.50 -86.00 74.47
CA CYS A 474 83.34 -84.56 74.47
C CYS A 474 83.38 -84.03 75.91
N ASN A 475 84.02 -82.89 76.14
CA ASN A 475 84.07 -82.23 77.45
C ASN A 475 82.88 -81.26 77.67
N GLY A 476 81.98 -81.14 76.70
CA GLY A 476 80.85 -80.20 76.72
C GLY A 476 81.20 -78.74 76.45
N SER A 477 82.44 -78.42 76.06
CA SER A 477 82.90 -77.04 75.78
C SER A 477 83.60 -76.89 74.43
N THR A 478 84.32 -77.90 73.95
CA THR A 478 85.03 -77.87 72.66
C THR A 478 84.22 -78.49 71.54
N THR A 479 84.36 -77.94 70.33
CA THR A 479 83.70 -78.44 69.12
C THR A 479 84.39 -79.67 68.52
N LEU A 480 85.68 -79.82 68.81
CA LEU A 480 86.50 -80.97 68.42
C LEU A 480 86.60 -82.01 69.53
N CYS A 481 86.72 -83.26 69.13
CA CYS A 481 87.04 -84.36 70.02
C CYS A 481 88.47 -84.20 70.57
N PRO A 482 88.74 -84.51 71.86
CA PRO A 482 90.09 -84.49 72.41
C PRO A 482 91.08 -85.33 71.60
N ALA A 483 92.37 -85.02 71.73
CA ALA A 483 93.43 -85.81 71.10
C ALA A 483 93.48 -87.23 71.70
N ASP A 484 93.73 -88.22 70.84
CA ASP A 484 93.88 -89.64 71.21
C ASP A 484 95.12 -89.83 72.10
N SER A 485 94.89 -89.82 73.40
CA SER A 485 95.94 -89.86 74.43
C SER A 485 95.49 -90.49 75.75
N ALA A 486 94.21 -90.82 75.88
CA ALA A 486 93.67 -91.41 77.10
C ALA A 486 93.98 -92.92 77.11
N ARG A 487 94.89 -93.35 77.98
CA ARG A 487 95.29 -94.76 78.12
C ARG A 487 94.76 -95.34 79.42
N VAL A 488 94.52 -96.65 79.43
CA VAL A 488 94.27 -97.40 80.67
C VAL A 488 95.53 -97.38 81.53
N GLY A 489 95.40 -97.06 82.81
CA GLY A 489 96.52 -96.87 83.74
C GLY A 489 97.47 -98.08 83.82
N ALA A 490 98.75 -97.80 84.09
CA ALA A 490 99.77 -98.86 84.20
C ALA A 490 99.43 -99.85 85.33
N GLY A 491 99.56 -101.16 85.07
CA GLY A 491 99.27 -102.21 86.05
C GLY A 491 97.83 -102.75 86.02
N VAL A 492 96.92 -102.18 85.20
CA VAL A 492 95.59 -102.75 84.98
C VAL A 492 95.70 -103.98 84.10
N THR A 493 95.19 -105.13 84.58
CA THR A 493 95.20 -106.39 83.84
C THR A 493 94.44 -106.25 82.53
N CYS A 494 95.15 -106.43 81.42
CA CYS A 494 94.57 -106.45 80.08
C CYS A 494 94.50 -107.87 79.50
N ARG A 495 95.27 -108.81 80.06
CA ARG A 495 95.12 -110.25 79.85
C ARG A 495 95.48 -111.00 81.13
N SER A 496 94.55 -111.84 81.63
CA SER A 496 94.77 -112.65 82.83
C SER A 496 95.63 -113.89 82.53
N SER A 497 96.44 -114.34 83.50
CA SER A 497 97.23 -115.58 83.39
C SER A 497 96.37 -116.84 83.29
N VAL A 498 96.69 -117.77 82.39
CA VAL A 498 96.01 -119.07 82.24
C VAL A 498 96.95 -120.24 82.58
N GLY A 499 96.90 -120.70 83.84
CA GLY A 499 97.62 -121.90 84.32
C GLY A 499 98.98 -121.63 84.97
N ALA A 500 99.59 -122.66 85.54
CA ALA A 500 100.76 -122.55 86.43
C ALA A 500 102.09 -122.10 85.75
N CYS A 501 102.08 -121.84 84.44
CA CYS A 501 103.26 -121.39 83.68
C CYS A 501 103.01 -120.17 82.77
N ASP A 502 101.90 -119.43 82.97
CA ASP A 502 101.53 -118.20 82.23
C ASP A 502 101.52 -116.99 83.18
N LEU A 503 102.00 -115.83 82.72
CA LEU A 503 102.02 -114.59 83.50
C LEU A 503 100.82 -113.71 83.14
N THR A 504 100.42 -112.83 84.07
CA THR A 504 99.37 -111.83 83.81
C THR A 504 99.98 -110.62 83.12
N GLU A 505 99.46 -110.22 81.96
CA GLU A 505 99.85 -108.97 81.32
C GLU A 505 98.95 -107.80 81.72
N THR A 506 99.61 -106.70 82.02
CA THR A 506 98.98 -105.46 82.45
C THR A 506 99.34 -104.35 81.47
N CYS A 507 98.44 -103.39 81.30
CA CYS A 507 98.71 -102.20 80.49
C CYS A 507 99.94 -101.49 81.06
N ASN A 508 100.79 -100.95 80.18
CA ASN A 508 101.98 -100.19 80.59
C ASN A 508 101.72 -98.69 80.77
N GLY A 509 100.46 -98.25 80.62
CA GLY A 509 100.05 -96.84 80.71
C GLY A 509 100.33 -95.98 79.47
N SER A 510 100.85 -96.55 78.38
CA SER A 510 101.18 -95.80 77.14
C SER A 510 100.72 -96.48 75.84
N ALA A 511 100.70 -97.82 75.80
CA ALA A 511 100.21 -98.59 74.67
C ALA A 511 98.68 -98.73 74.69
N THR A 512 98.07 -98.70 73.51
CA THR A 512 96.63 -98.94 73.32
C THR A 512 96.26 -100.43 73.38
N VAL A 513 97.27 -101.31 73.28
CA VAL A 513 97.14 -102.77 73.28
C VAL A 513 97.92 -103.42 74.42
N CYS A 514 97.48 -104.62 74.83
CA CYS A 514 98.11 -105.38 75.89
C CYS A 514 99.50 -105.92 75.47
N PRO A 515 100.48 -106.03 76.38
CA PRO A 515 101.76 -106.69 76.10
C PRO A 515 101.60 -108.16 75.64
N THR A 516 102.61 -108.68 74.95
CA THR A 516 102.63 -110.06 74.42
C THR A 516 102.79 -111.13 75.50
N ASP A 517 102.12 -112.29 75.34
CA ASP A 517 102.08 -113.47 76.25
C ASP A 517 103.48 -113.98 76.67
N ASN A 518 103.74 -114.10 77.97
CA ASN A 518 105.03 -114.53 78.53
C ASN A 518 104.93 -115.78 79.44
N ARG A 519 105.77 -116.81 79.19
CA ARG A 519 105.78 -118.13 79.90
C ARG A 519 107.14 -118.53 80.49
N VAL A 520 107.15 -119.32 81.57
CA VAL A 520 108.38 -119.82 82.28
C VAL A 520 108.90 -121.16 81.71
N ARG A 521 110.24 -121.36 81.60
CA ARG A 521 110.90 -122.57 81.02
C ARG A 521 111.32 -123.60 82.10
N ALA A 522 111.29 -124.92 81.80
CA ALA A 522 111.53 -126.04 82.75
C ALA A 522 112.94 -126.71 82.69
N TRP A 523 113.29 -127.43 83.76
CA TRP A 523 114.59 -128.01 84.24
C TRP A 523 115.03 -129.36 83.60
N ALA A 524 116.30 -129.81 83.78
CA ALA A 524 116.76 -131.19 83.49
C ALA A 524 117.66 -131.79 84.61
N PRO A 525 117.56 -133.10 84.95
CA PRO A 525 118.33 -133.77 86.02
C PRO A 525 119.56 -134.57 85.53
N GLY A 526 120.52 -134.82 86.43
CA GLY A 526 121.71 -135.66 86.24
C GLY A 526 122.86 -135.22 87.13
#